data_AF-A0A5N5SJR2-F1
#
_entry.id   AF-A0A5N5SJR2-F1
#
_cell.length_a   1.000
_cell.length_b   1.000
_cell.length_c   1.000
_cell.angle_alpha   90.00
_cell.angle_beta   90.00
_cell.angle_gamma   90.00
#
_symmetry.space_group_name_H-M   'P 1'
#
loop_
_entity.id
_entity.type
_entity.pdbx_description
1 polymer ?
#
loop_
_entity_poly.entity_id
_entity_poly.type
_entity_poly.pdbx_seq_one_letter_code
_entity_poly.pdbx_strand_id
1 'polypeptide(L)'
;MQLFLIVPFVFLPRIYDKLNGYLWLFFLTLMSQIIPLIIMIINEFPPIPFPYTAVQENYEYFSKYYEVPWCRSAPWFIGIWTGIILVKYPHKLNRLTKVKKIILVFFQ
;
A
#
# COMPACT_ATOMS: atom_id res chain seq x y z
N MET A 1 9.78 2.00 -8.31
CA MET A 1 8.47 1.30 -8.31
C MET A 1 8.64 -0.14 -8.78
N GLN A 2 9.18 -1.02 -7.92
CA GLN A 2 9.53 -2.42 -8.26
C GLN A 2 8.77 -3.45 -7.39
N LEU A 3 7.82 -3.00 -6.56
CA LEU A 3 7.13 -3.87 -5.59
C LEU A 3 6.31 -4.99 -6.26
N PHE A 4 5.95 -4.86 -7.54
CA PHE A 4 5.30 -5.95 -8.27
C PHE A 4 6.22 -7.17 -8.46
N LEU A 5 7.54 -6.98 -8.47
CA LEU A 5 8.51 -8.07 -8.60
C LEU A 5 8.56 -8.94 -7.34
N ILE A 6 8.19 -8.39 -6.18
CA ILE A 6 8.19 -9.14 -4.90
C ILE A 6 6.88 -9.86 -4.63
N VAL A 7 5.86 -9.71 -5.48
CA VAL A 7 4.55 -10.39 -5.35
C VAL A 7 4.68 -11.89 -5.09
N PRO A 8 5.50 -12.65 -5.84
CA PRO A 8 5.60 -14.09 -5.64
C PRO A 8 6.04 -14.43 -4.21
N PHE A 9 6.97 -13.65 -3.63
CA PHE A 9 7.45 -13.84 -2.27
C PHE A 9 6.43 -13.44 -1.21
N VAL A 10 5.59 -12.43 -1.49
CA VAL A 10 4.50 -12.03 -0.59
C VAL A 10 3.46 -13.16 -0.47
N PHE A 11 3.21 -13.90 -1.55
CA PHE A 11 2.25 -15.02 -1.53
C PHE A 11 2.88 -16.37 -1.22
N LEU A 12 4.21 -16.49 -1.20
CA LEU A 12 4.90 -17.77 -1.03
C LEU A 12 4.48 -18.52 0.26
N PRO A 13 4.39 -17.88 1.45
CA PRO A 13 3.92 -18.58 2.65
C PRO A 13 2.48 -19.08 2.57
N ARG A 14 1.64 -18.41 1.76
CA ARG A 14 0.25 -18.81 1.52
C ARG A 14 0.13 -20.09 0.69
N ILE A 15 1.13 -20.40 -0.14
CA ILE A 15 1.15 -21.64 -0.94
C ILE A 15 1.27 -22.86 -0.03
N TYR A 16 2.04 -22.75 1.05
CA TYR A 16 2.25 -23.83 2.01
C TYR A 16 1.13 -23.93 3.03
N ASP A 17 0.68 -22.80 3.60
CA ASP A 17 -0.41 -22.77 4.58
C ASP A 17 -1.21 -21.46 4.47
N LYS A 18 -2.55 -21.59 4.43
CA LYS A 18 -3.48 -20.45 4.40
C LYS A 18 -3.30 -19.53 5.60
N LEU A 19 -3.17 -20.06 6.82
CA LEU A 19 -3.06 -19.26 8.05
C LEU A 19 -1.74 -18.50 8.08
N ASN A 20 -0.62 -19.19 7.84
CA ASN A 20 0.71 -18.58 7.81
C ASN A 20 0.82 -17.53 6.69
N GLY A 21 0.15 -17.75 5.56
CA GLY A 21 0.02 -16.76 4.49
C GLY A 21 -0.64 -15.45 4.92
N TYR A 22 -1.73 -15.53 5.69
CA TYR A 22 -2.41 -14.33 6.20
C TYR A 22 -1.61 -13.64 7.29
N LEU A 23 -0.99 -14.39 8.20
CA LEU A 23 -0.11 -13.84 9.24
C LEU A 23 1.09 -13.12 8.62
N TRP A 24 1.70 -13.71 7.59
CA TRP A 24 2.79 -13.10 6.83
C TRP A 24 2.36 -11.80 6.15
N LEU A 25 1.22 -11.82 5.45
CA LEU A 25 0.70 -10.62 4.79
C LEU A 25 0.37 -9.51 5.82
N PHE A 26 -0.20 -9.88 6.96
CA PHE A 26 -0.49 -8.95 8.04
C PHE A 26 0.79 -8.35 8.61
N PHE A 27 1.81 -9.16 8.87
CA PHE A 27 3.12 -8.71 9.30
C PHE A 27 3.75 -7.72 8.32
N LEU A 28 3.77 -8.03 7.02
CA LEU A 28 4.28 -7.13 5.98
C LEU A 28 3.50 -5.81 5.92
N THR A 29 2.17 -5.87 6.10
CA THR A 29 1.32 -4.68 6.14
C THR A 29 1.67 -3.80 7.34
N LEU A 30 1.89 -4.38 8.53
CA LEU A 30 2.33 -3.63 9.70
C LEU A 30 3.70 -3.00 9.49
N MET A 31 4.67 -3.76 8.97
CA MET A 31 6.01 -3.25 8.69
C MET A 31 5.99 -2.11 7.66
N SER A 32 5.07 -2.15 6.69
CA SER A 32 4.89 -1.08 5.70
C SER A 32 4.46 0.27 6.29
N GLN A 33 3.97 0.30 7.53
CA GLN A 33 3.61 1.51 8.27
C GLN A 33 4.69 1.87 9.29
N ILE A 34 5.17 0.88 10.04
CA ILE A 34 6.14 1.08 11.13
C ILE A 34 7.47 1.59 10.58
N ILE A 35 7.99 1.03 9.48
CA ILE A 35 9.26 1.45 8.91
C ILE A 35 9.22 2.93 8.47
N PRO A 36 8.27 3.38 7.64
CA PRO A 36 8.16 4.80 7.30
C PRO A 36 7.94 5.69 8.54
N LEU A 37 7.15 5.26 9.53
CA LEU A 37 6.97 6.01 10.78
C LEU A 37 8.31 6.21 11.52
N ILE A 38 9.10 5.14 11.68
CA ILE A 38 10.42 5.21 12.34
C ILE A 38 11.34 6.15 11.57
N ILE A 39 11.36 6.08 10.23
CA ILE A 39 12.17 6.97 9.39
C ILE A 39 11.75 8.42 9.57
N MET A 40 10.45 8.70 9.65
CA MET A 40 9.94 10.05 9.89
C MET A 40 10.36 10.58 11.25
N ILE A 41 10.31 9.75 12.30
CA ILE A 41 10.72 10.14 13.66
C ILE A 41 12.23 10.42 13.72
N ILE A 42 13.06 9.54 13.18
CA ILE A 42 14.53 9.67 13.23
C ILE A 42 15.02 10.90 12.45
N ASN A 43 14.37 11.23 11.32
CA ASN A 43 14.77 12.38 10.50
C ASN A 43 14.00 13.66 10.86
N GLU A 44 13.20 13.65 11.93
CA GLU A 44 12.40 14.79 12.39
C GLU A 44 11.58 15.45 11.27
N PHE A 45 11.09 14.65 10.32
CA PHE A 45 10.37 15.20 9.18
C PHE A 45 9.06 15.83 9.65
N PRO A 46 8.75 17.06 9.19
CA PRO A 46 7.55 17.74 9.62
C PRO A 46 6.31 16.95 9.18
N PRO A 47 5.22 16.95 9.98
CA PRO A 47 3.95 16.32 9.61
C PRO A 47 3.22 17.09 8.49
N ILE A 48 3.91 18.01 7.81
CA ILE A 48 3.38 18.92 6.82
C ILE A 48 3.64 18.32 5.44
N PRO A 49 2.64 18.27 4.54
CA PRO A 49 2.86 17.74 3.21
C PRO A 49 3.89 18.58 2.43
N PHE A 50 4.69 17.91 1.62
CA PHE A 50 5.45 18.56 0.54
C PHE A 50 4.49 19.41 -0.33
N PRO A 51 4.86 20.62 -0.80
CA PRO A 51 6.18 21.26 -0.72
C PRO A 51 6.26 22.40 0.32
N TYR A 52 5.39 22.44 1.34
CA TYR A 52 5.26 23.60 2.24
C TYR A 52 6.43 23.82 3.22
N THR A 53 7.57 23.15 2.99
CA THR A 53 8.79 23.19 3.81
C THR A 53 9.96 23.77 3.02
N ALA A 54 11.11 23.99 3.68
CA ALA A 54 12.29 24.54 3.01
C ALA A 54 12.80 23.61 1.89
N VAL A 55 13.40 24.17 0.83
CA VAL A 55 13.90 23.40 -0.33
C VAL A 55 14.87 22.28 0.08
N GLN A 56 15.70 22.52 1.09
CA GLN A 56 16.63 21.52 1.63
C GLN A 56 15.89 20.36 2.31
N GLU A 57 14.92 20.66 3.17
CA GLU A 57 14.11 19.66 3.87
C GLU A 57 13.30 18.81 2.88
N ASN A 58 12.80 19.44 1.82
CA ASN A 58 12.13 18.80 0.70
C ASN A 58 13.02 17.77 -0.01
N TYR A 59 14.29 18.11 -0.26
CA TYR A 59 15.24 17.20 -0.90
C TYR A 59 15.59 16.00 0.00
N GLU A 60 15.77 16.25 1.30
CA GLU A 60 16.04 15.19 2.27
C GLU A 60 14.84 14.24 2.45
N TYR A 61 13.62 14.80 2.49
CA TYR A 61 12.40 14.01 2.49
C TYR A 61 12.31 13.13 1.23
N PHE A 62 12.58 13.73 0.05
CA PHE A 62 12.51 13.00 -1.20
C PHE A 62 13.50 11.84 -1.25
N SER A 63 14.77 12.08 -0.91
CA SER A 63 15.81 11.05 -0.96
C SER A 63 15.67 9.97 0.12
N LYS A 64 15.35 10.34 1.36
CA LYS A 64 15.34 9.40 2.51
C LYS A 64 14.01 8.68 2.73
N TYR A 65 12.89 9.25 2.27
CA TYR A 65 11.55 8.67 2.44
C TYR A 65 10.88 8.38 1.11
N TYR A 66 10.79 9.36 0.21
CA TYR A 66 9.95 9.22 -0.97
C TYR A 66 10.56 8.27 -2.00
N GLU A 67 11.82 8.41 -2.37
CA GLU A 67 12.45 7.55 -3.39
C GLU A 67 12.56 6.10 -2.92
N VAL A 68 12.64 5.92 -1.61
CA VAL A 68 12.73 4.64 -0.93
C VAL A 68 11.44 3.82 -1.11
N PRO A 69 11.46 2.70 -1.88
CA PRO A 69 10.24 2.01 -2.28
C PRO A 69 9.44 1.39 -1.12
N TRP A 70 10.12 0.91 -0.07
CA TRP A 70 9.45 0.28 1.06
C TRP A 70 8.66 1.27 1.92
N CYS A 71 9.08 2.54 1.99
CA CYS A 71 8.36 3.61 2.68
C CYS A 71 7.01 3.94 2.02
N ARG A 72 6.84 3.58 0.74
CA ARG A 72 5.60 3.80 -0.03
C ARG A 72 4.86 2.50 -0.34
N SER A 73 5.17 1.42 0.39
CA SER A 73 4.56 0.11 0.13
C SER A 73 3.17 -0.06 0.74
N ALA A 74 2.75 0.84 1.64
CA ALA A 74 1.45 0.77 2.31
C ALA A 74 0.22 0.69 1.37
N PRO A 75 0.04 1.60 0.38
CA PRO A 75 -1.07 1.50 -0.58
C PRO A 75 -1.07 0.18 -1.36
N TRP A 76 0.11 -0.40 -1.57
CA TRP A 76 0.27 -1.64 -2.31
C TRP A 76 -0.27 -2.84 -1.52
N PHE A 77 0.06 -2.94 -0.23
CA PHE A 77 -0.52 -3.97 0.64
C PHE A 77 -2.04 -3.82 0.81
N ILE A 78 -2.55 -2.59 0.89
CA ILE A 78 -4.01 -2.34 0.89
C ILE A 78 -4.66 -2.88 -0.39
N GLY A 79 -4.01 -2.70 -1.54
CA GLY A 79 -4.43 -3.28 -2.82
C GLY A 79 -4.52 -4.80 -2.78
N ILE A 80 -3.54 -5.47 -2.17
CA ILE A 80 -3.56 -6.94 -1.98
C ILE A 80 -4.74 -7.37 -1.11
N TRP A 81 -4.92 -6.74 0.05
CA TRP A 81 -6.05 -7.05 0.94
C TRP A 81 -7.40 -6.88 0.23
N THR A 82 -7.53 -5.79 -0.53
CA THR A 82 -8.72 -5.52 -1.33
C THR A 82 -8.95 -6.60 -2.37
N GLY A 83 -7.91 -7.01 -3.10
CA GLY A 83 -7.98 -8.12 -4.07
C GLY A 83 -8.43 -9.43 -3.43
N ILE A 84 -7.89 -9.78 -2.26
CA ILE A 84 -8.28 -10.97 -1.50
C ILE A 84 -9.77 -10.93 -1.11
N ILE A 85 -10.24 -9.79 -0.61
CA ILE A 85 -11.64 -9.60 -0.21
C ILE A 85 -12.56 -9.72 -1.42
N LEU A 86 -12.21 -9.13 -2.56
CA LEU A 86 -13.02 -9.19 -3.78
C LEU A 86 -13.13 -10.62 -4.33
N VAL A 87 -12.04 -11.39 -4.30
CA VAL A 87 -12.05 -12.81 -4.70
C VAL A 87 -12.88 -13.65 -3.74
N LYS A 88 -12.79 -13.38 -2.43
CA LYS A 88 -13.56 -14.12 -1.41
C LYS A 88 -15.07 -13.80 -1.45
N TYR A 89 -15.43 -12.59 -1.87
CA TYR A 89 -16.82 -12.10 -1.89
C TYR A 89 -17.21 -11.55 -3.27
N PRO A 90 -17.37 -12.41 -4.29
CA PRO A 90 -17.59 -11.98 -5.68
C PRO A 90 -18.89 -11.17 -5.87
N HIS A 91 -19.91 -11.38 -5.03
CA HIS A 91 -21.13 -10.57 -5.05
C HIS A 91 -20.86 -9.07 -4.79
N LYS A 92 -19.82 -8.74 -4.01
CA LYS A 92 -19.39 -7.34 -3.77
C LYS A 92 -18.74 -6.74 -5.02
N LEU A 93 -18.02 -7.56 -5.80
CA LEU A 93 -17.45 -7.15 -7.09
C LEU A 93 -18.56 -6.88 -8.13
N ASN A 94 -19.59 -7.72 -8.17
CA ASN A 94 -20.77 -7.51 -9.02
C ASN A 94 -21.55 -6.23 -8.65
N ARG A 95 -21.58 -5.87 -7.36
CA ARG A 95 -22.16 -4.60 -6.90
C ARG A 95 -21.35 -3.41 -7.39
N LEU A 96 -20.02 -3.46 -7.26
CA LEU A 96 -19.12 -2.40 -7.71
C LEU A 96 -19.19 -2.17 -9.22
N THR A 97 -19.24 -3.24 -10.03
CA THR A 97 -19.38 -3.14 -11.49
C THR A 97 -20.73 -2.55 -11.91
N LYS A 98 -21.81 -2.86 -11.18
CA LYS A 98 -23.13 -2.26 -11.41
C LYS A 98 -23.13 -0.76 -11.10
N VAL A 99 -22.53 -0.35 -9.98
CA VAL A 99 -22.37 1.07 -9.60
C VAL A 99 -21.50 1.82 -10.63
N LYS A 100 -20.40 1.21 -11.11
CA LYS A 100 -19.56 1.80 -12.16
C LYS A 100 -20.35 2.07 -13.45
N LYS A 101 -21.19 1.12 -13.89
CA LYS A 101 -22.08 1.32 -15.04
C LYS A 101 -23.05 2.49 -14.83
N ILE A 102 -23.64 2.62 -13.64
CA ILE A 102 -24.57 3.71 -13.32
C ILE A 102 -23.83 5.06 -13.35
N ILE A 103 -22.68 5.17 -12.71
CA ILE A 103 -21.90 6.42 -12.70
C ILE A 103 -21.49 6.82 -14.12
N LEU A 104 -21.08 5.87 -14.97
CA LEU A 104 -20.75 6.14 -16.38
C LEU A 104 -21.96 6.66 -17.18
N VAL A 105 -23.17 6.21 -16.86
CA VAL A 105 -24.42 6.69 -17.49
C VAL A 105 -24.81 8.09 -17.01
N PHE A 106 -24.47 8.47 -15.77
CA PHE A 106 -24.75 9.80 -15.22
C PHE A 106 -23.70 10.87 -15.59
N PHE A 107 -22.55 10.48 -16.13
CA PHE A 107 -21.46 11.36 -16.55
C PHE A 107 -21.24 11.37 -18.08
N GLN A 108 -22.18 10.83 -18.86
CA GLN A 108 -22.35 11.10 -20.30
C GLN A 108 -23.45 12.13 -20.49
#